data_AF-A0A2E7DHJ8-F1
#
_entry.id   AF-A0A2E7DHJ8-F1
#
_cell.length_a   1.000
_cell.length_b   1.000
_cell.length_c   1.000
_cell.angle_alpha   90.00
_cell.angle_beta   90.00
_cell.angle_gamma   90.00
#
_symmetry.space_group_name_H-M   'P 1'
#
loop_
_entity.id
_entity.type
_entity.pdbx_description
1 polymer ?
#
loop_
_entity_poly.entity_id
_entity_poly.type
_entity_poly.pdbx_seq_one_letter_code
_entity_poly.pdbx_strand_id
1 'polypeptide(L)'
;MATVLATGDVYPHQAFVYGENAIGTQFHPEITREMIDRWTMHGAHRLGRPGAQPREAHVKGWEIFNQQIDRWCCALLDRFGLLGTTKLTEGAD
;
A
#
# COMPACT_ATOMS: atom_id res chain seq x y z
N MET A 1 5.94 10.50 -20.44
CA MET A 1 5.66 9.06 -20.66
C MET A 1 5.47 8.38 -19.32
N ALA A 2 4.69 7.30 -19.27
CA ALA A 2 4.47 6.53 -18.04
C ALA A 2 5.45 5.35 -17.96
N THR A 3 6.00 5.10 -16.77
CA THR A 3 6.84 3.95 -16.46
C THR A 3 6.12 3.06 -15.45
N VAL A 4 5.82 1.82 -15.84
CA VAL A 4 5.16 0.85 -14.96
C VAL A 4 6.10 0.42 -13.84
N LEU A 5 5.59 0.40 -12.60
CA LEU A 5 6.31 -0.02 -11.40
C LEU A 5 5.81 -1.37 -10.86
N ALA A 6 4.53 -1.68 -11.06
CA ALA A 6 3.93 -2.93 -10.61
C ALA A 6 2.83 -3.38 -11.58
N THR A 7 2.74 -4.69 -11.75
CA THR A 7 1.73 -5.37 -12.57
C THR A 7 1.02 -6.42 -11.72
N GLY A 8 -0.16 -6.86 -12.16
CA GLY A 8 -0.90 -7.94 -11.51
C GLY A 8 -1.53 -8.86 -12.54
N ASP A 9 -1.85 -10.09 -12.13
CA ASP A 9 -2.33 -11.15 -13.03
C ASP A 9 -3.67 -10.81 -13.70
N VAL A 10 -4.56 -10.13 -12.97
CA VAL A 10 -5.90 -9.74 -13.47
C VAL A 10 -5.88 -8.33 -14.08
N TYR A 11 -5.17 -7.40 -13.43
CA TYR A 11 -5.09 -6.01 -13.86
C TYR A 11 -3.61 -5.60 -14.03
N PRO A 12 -3.15 -5.33 -15.26
CA PRO A 12 -1.72 -5.16 -15.57
C PRO A 12 -1.12 -3.84 -15.07
N HIS A 13 -1.94 -2.85 -14.69
CA HIS A 13 -1.46 -1.52 -14.28
C HIS A 13 -1.71 -1.27 -12.79
N GLN A 14 -0.85 -1.82 -11.93
CA GLN A 14 -0.99 -1.67 -10.47
C GLN A 14 -0.34 -0.40 -9.93
N ALA A 15 0.80 -0.01 -10.49
CA ALA A 15 1.44 1.26 -10.18
C ALA A 15 2.29 1.77 -11.35
N PHE A 16 2.40 3.10 -11.50
CA PHE A 16 3.26 3.74 -12.49
C PHE A 16 3.72 5.13 -12.03
N VAL A 17 4.81 5.60 -12.64
CA VAL A 17 5.25 7.01 -12.56
C VAL A 17 4.94 7.67 -13.90
N TYR A 18 4.40 8.89 -13.87
CA TYR A 18 4.18 9.72 -15.06
C TYR A 18 4.99 11.00 -14.97
N GLY A 19 5.90 11.20 -15.93
CA GLY A 19 6.81 12.33 -15.90
C GLY A 19 7.74 12.28 -14.69
N GLU A 20 7.99 13.43 -14.07
CA GLU A 20 8.95 13.54 -12.94
C GLU A 20 8.27 13.46 -11.57
N ASN A 21 6.99 13.83 -11.45
CA ASN A 21 6.38 14.16 -10.16
C ASN A 21 4.98 13.56 -9.92
N ALA A 22 4.51 12.65 -10.79
CA ALA A 22 3.20 12.02 -10.63
C ALA A 22 3.34 10.50 -10.44
N ILE A 23 2.72 9.99 -9.38
CA ILE A 23 2.67 8.57 -9.05
C ILE A 23 1.20 8.14 -9.05
N GLY A 24 0.91 7.03 -9.73
CA GLY A 24 -0.39 6.37 -9.68
C GLY A 24 -0.28 4.99 -9.04
N THR A 25 -1.18 4.69 -8.11
CA THR A 25 -1.34 3.36 -7.49
C THR A 25 -2.80 2.91 -7.55
N GLN A 26 -3.03 1.64 -7.86
CA GLN A 26 -4.35 1.02 -7.79
C GLN A 26 -4.62 0.39 -6.43
N PHE A 27 -3.58 -0.12 -5.78
CA PHE A 27 -3.66 -0.65 -4.41
C PHE A 27 -3.42 0.46 -3.38
N HIS A 28 -3.63 0.12 -2.10
CA HIS A 28 -3.50 1.01 -0.95
C HIS A 28 -2.20 0.72 -0.17
N PRO A 29 -1.05 1.28 -0.56
CA PRO A 29 0.20 1.11 0.18
C PRO A 29 0.16 1.74 1.57
N GLU A 30 -0.78 2.64 1.83
CA GLU A 30 -0.97 3.36 3.09
C GLU A 30 -1.80 2.58 4.13
N ILE A 31 -2.33 1.42 3.77
CA ILE A 31 -3.35 0.74 4.57
C ILE A 31 -2.78 0.21 5.90
N THR A 32 -3.41 0.60 7.00
CA THR A 32 -3.08 0.08 8.34
C THR A 32 -4.04 -1.03 8.79
N ARG A 33 -3.69 -1.73 9.86
CA ARG A 33 -4.57 -2.73 10.47
C ARG A 33 -5.88 -2.10 10.95
N GLU A 34 -5.81 -0.93 11.56
CA GLU A 34 -6.97 -0.18 12.04
C GLU A 34 -7.89 0.24 10.90
N MET A 35 -7.31 0.63 9.75
CA MET A 35 -8.09 0.94 8.55
C MET A 35 -8.82 -0.29 8.03
N ILE A 36 -8.15 -1.44 7.94
CA ILE A 36 -8.78 -2.71 7.53
C ILE A 36 -9.94 -3.07 8.46
N ASP A 37 -9.72 -3.00 9.77
CA ASP A 37 -10.76 -3.30 10.75
C ASP A 37 -11.94 -2.33 10.59
N ARG A 38 -11.69 -1.02 10.50
CA ARG A 38 -12.74 -0.03 10.29
C ARG A 38 -13.51 -0.27 9.00
N TRP A 39 -12.83 -0.46 7.88
CA TRP A 39 -13.44 -0.60 6.55
C TRP A 39 -14.25 -1.89 6.44
N THR A 40 -13.72 -3.00 6.96
CA THR A 40 -14.43 -4.30 6.92
C THR A 40 -15.61 -4.35 7.88
N MET A 41 -15.58 -3.63 9.01
CA MET A 41 -16.74 -3.52 9.90
C MET A 41 -17.85 -2.64 9.30
N HIS A 42 -17.53 -1.40 8.91
CA HIS A 42 -18.54 -0.46 8.41
C HIS A 42 -19.04 -0.85 7.00
N GLY A 43 -18.19 -1.52 6.23
CA GLY A 43 -18.48 -2.02 4.89
C GLY A 43 -18.91 -3.49 4.85
N ALA A 44 -19.23 -4.13 5.98
CA ALA A 44 -19.48 -5.58 6.06
C ALA A 44 -20.51 -6.07 5.04
N HIS A 45 -21.58 -5.30 4.81
CA HIS A 45 -22.61 -5.60 3.80
C HIS A 45 -22.10 -5.70 2.35
N ARG A 46 -20.89 -5.20 2.07
CA ARG A 46 -20.25 -5.24 0.74
C ARG A 46 -19.31 -6.44 0.55
N LEU A 47 -18.94 -7.15 1.63
CA LEU A 47 -17.98 -8.25 1.56
C LEU A 47 -18.53 -9.49 0.84
N GLY A 48 -19.85 -9.58 0.63
CA GLY A 48 -20.48 -10.63 -0.18
C GLY A 48 -20.57 -10.33 -1.68
N ARG A 49 -20.04 -9.19 -2.14
CA ARG A 49 -20.09 -8.81 -3.57
C ARG A 49 -19.10 -9.65 -4.39
N PRO A 50 -19.37 -9.90 -5.69
CA PRO A 50 -18.42 -10.59 -6.56
C PRO A 50 -17.03 -9.94 -6.52
N GLY A 51 -16.00 -10.75 -6.28
CA GLY A 51 -14.61 -10.30 -6.18
C GLY A 51 -14.20 -9.69 -4.82
N ALA A 52 -15.12 -9.51 -3.88
CA ALA A 52 -14.78 -9.13 -2.51
C ALA A 52 -14.26 -10.32 -1.70
N GLN A 53 -13.36 -10.06 -0.77
CA GLN A 53 -12.85 -11.05 0.18
C GLN A 53 -13.59 -10.95 1.52
N PRO A 54 -13.72 -12.06 2.27
CA PRO A 54 -14.23 -11.99 3.63
C PRO A 54 -13.24 -11.25 4.55
N ARG A 55 -13.74 -10.73 5.68
CA ARG A 55 -12.92 -9.94 6.61
C ARG A 55 -11.69 -10.71 7.10
N GLU A 56 -11.84 -12.00 7.37
CA GLU A 56 -10.77 -12.87 7.85
C GLU A 56 -9.63 -12.95 6.83
N ALA A 57 -9.95 -12.97 5.53
CA ALA A 57 -8.96 -12.96 4.46
C ALA A 57 -8.25 -11.60 4.36
N HIS A 58 -8.96 -10.48 4.54
CA HIS A 58 -8.33 -9.16 4.60
C HIS A 58 -7.34 -9.05 5.77
N VAL A 59 -7.72 -9.50 6.97
CA VAL A 59 -6.85 -9.53 8.14
C VAL A 59 -5.64 -10.42 7.89
N LYS A 60 -5.85 -11.62 7.34
CA LYS A 60 -4.77 -12.56 7.07
C LYS A 60 -3.80 -12.05 6.01
N GLY A 61 -4.32 -11.42 4.96
CA GLY A 61 -3.50 -10.80 3.93
C GLY A 61 -2.63 -9.69 4.50
N TRP A 62 -3.16 -8.86 5.40
CA TRP A 62 -2.37 -7.84 6.07
C TRP A 62 -1.23 -8.46 6.90
N GLU A 63 -1.49 -9.49 7.69
CA GLU A 63 -0.44 -10.17 8.48
C GLU A 63 0.71 -10.69 7.60
N ILE A 64 0.40 -11.20 6.41
CA ILE A 64 1.40 -11.80 5.50
C ILE A 64 2.17 -10.73 4.73
N PHE A 65 1.51 -9.66 4.27
CA PHE A 65 2.06 -8.76 3.25
C PHE A 65 2.40 -7.35 3.74
N ASN A 66 1.98 -6.93 4.95
CA ASN A 66 2.13 -5.53 5.38
C ASN A 66 3.59 -5.04 5.33
N GLN A 67 4.55 -5.87 5.73
CA GLN A 67 5.95 -5.43 5.81
C GLN A 67 6.56 -5.19 4.42
N GLN A 68 6.17 -6.01 3.43
CA GLN A 68 6.62 -5.87 2.04
C GLN A 68 5.98 -4.63 1.40
N ILE A 69 4.70 -4.38 1.68
CA ILE A 69 4.00 -3.19 1.20
C ILE A 69 4.61 -1.93 1.81
N ASP A 70 4.91 -1.93 3.11
CA ASP A 70 5.56 -0.82 3.80
C ASP A 70 6.95 -0.52 3.23
N ARG A 71 7.79 -1.55 3.05
CA ARG A 71 9.10 -1.37 2.40
C ARG A 71 8.99 -0.82 0.99
N TRP A 72 8.01 -1.29 0.21
CA TRP A 72 7.76 -0.79 -1.14
C TRP A 72 7.34 0.69 -1.09
N CYS A 73 6.44 1.06 -0.18
CA CYS A 73 5.98 2.43 0.00
C CYS A 73 7.13 3.36 0.41
N CYS A 74 7.93 2.95 1.40
CA CYS A 74 9.10 3.69 1.84
C CYS A 74 10.12 3.88 0.69
N ALA A 75 10.46 2.82 -0.04
CA ALA A 75 11.38 2.92 -1.18
C ALA A 75 10.83 3.82 -2.29
N LEU A 76 9.52 3.78 -2.52
CA LEU A 76 8.86 4.66 -3.48
C LEU A 76 8.98 6.12 -3.01
N LEU A 77 8.63 6.44 -1.77
CA LEU A 77 8.71 7.79 -1.24
C LEU A 77 10.15 8.32 -1.22
N ASP A 78 11.12 7.48 -0.83
CA ASP A 78 12.55 7.81 -0.84
C ASP A 78 13.05 8.15 -2.24
N ARG A 79 12.63 7.38 -3.26
CA ARG A 79 12.95 7.68 -4.66
C ARG A 79 12.53 9.09 -5.11
N PHE A 80 11.50 9.66 -4.50
CA PHE A 80 11.03 11.02 -4.78
C PHE A 80 11.47 12.05 -3.73
N GLY A 81 12.37 11.67 -2.80
CA GLY A 81 12.82 12.55 -1.72
C GLY A 81 11.72 12.93 -0.73
N LEU A 82 10.66 12.12 -0.64
CA LEU A 82 9.50 12.34 0.23
C LEU A 82 9.63 11.61 1.57
N LEU A 83 10.54 10.64 1.67
CA LEU A 83 10.94 10.10 2.97
C LEU A 83 11.80 11.16 3.66
N GLY A 84 11.23 11.86 4.63
CA GLY A 84 11.97 12.89 5.36
C GLY A 84 13.29 12.34 5.89
N THR A 85 14.34 13.17 5.95
CA THR A 85 15.59 12.78 6.59
C THR A 85 15.32 12.54 8.07
N THR A 86 15.06 11.30 8.48
CA THR A 86 15.18 10.94 9.88
C THR A 86 16.66 11.08 10.20
N LYS A 87 17.06 12.19 10.83
CA LYS A 87 18.29 12.18 11.61
C LYS A 87 18.05 11.11 12.66
N LEU A 88 18.68 9.94 12.50
CA LEU A 88 18.92 9.05 13.60
C LEU A 88 19.70 9.89 14.62
N THR A 89 19.03 10.38 15.66
CA THR A 89 19.73 10.88 16.83
C THR A 89 20.42 9.65 17.41
N GLU A 90 21.70 9.48 17.09
CA GLU A 90 22.59 8.63 17.88
C GLU A 90 22.42 9.06 19.33
N GLY A 91 21.99 8.13 20.18
CA GLY A 91 21.82 8.37 21.60
C GLY A 91 23.15 8.79 22.19
N ALA A 92 23.23 10.03 22.64
CA ALA A 92 24.07 10.40 23.75
C ALA A 92 23.36 9.91 25.02
N ASP A 93 23.87 8.82 25.59
CA ASP A 93 24.26 8.68 27.01
C ASP A 93 24.56 7.20 27.34
#